data_AF-A0A7C7YED8-F1
#
_entry.id   AF-A0A7C7YED8-F1
#
_cell.length_a   1.000
_cell.length_b   1.000
_cell.length_c   1.000
_cell.angle_alpha   90.00
_cell.angle_beta   90.00
_cell.angle_gamma   90.00
#
_symmetry.space_group_name_H-M   'P 1'
#
loop_
_entity.id
_entity.type
_entity.pdbx_description
1 polymer ?
#
loop_
_entity_poly.entity_id
_entity_poly.type
_entity_poly.pdbx_seq_one_letter_code
_entity_poly.pdbx_strand_id
1 'polypeptide(L)'
;MSIRFRKIMAVMAAVLLFSTVLSTTALGQTRSHGDVANAPAIIDVMLLRPAGFVSLVIGTALFIGLAPIILITRPHEIGTPFKQLVVRPGKYIWVDPLGGH
;
A
#
# COMPACT_ATOMS: atom_id res chain seq x y z
N MET A 1 23.04 8.77 25.90
CA MET A 1 22.29 8.82 24.61
C MET A 1 22.42 10.23 24.04
N SER A 2 23.22 10.42 22.98
CA SER A 2 23.53 11.74 22.44
C SER A 2 22.28 12.43 21.87
N ILE A 3 22.22 13.76 21.94
CA ILE A 3 21.08 14.58 21.46
C ILE A 3 20.75 14.27 19.99
N ARG A 4 21.77 13.92 19.19
CA ARG A 4 21.61 13.49 17.79
C ARG A 4 20.84 12.18 17.67
N PHE A 5 21.09 11.22 18.55
CA PHE A 5 20.40 9.93 18.59
C PHE A 5 18.92 10.07 18.95
N ARG A 6 18.59 10.97 19.89
CA ARG A 6 17.20 11.27 20.26
C ARG A 6 16.43 11.95 19.12
N LYS A 7 17.09 12.85 18.38
CA LYS A 7 16.50 13.50 17.19
C LYS A 7 16.24 12.49 16.07
N ILE A 8 17.19 11.58 15.80
CA ILE A 8 17.01 10.51 14.79
C ILE A 8 15.83 9.60 15.17
N MET A 9 15.75 9.17 16.44
CA MET A 9 14.63 8.36 16.93
C MET A 9 13.30 9.10 16.87
N ALA A 10 13.28 10.40 17.18
CA ALA A 10 12.06 11.21 17.07
C ALA A 10 11.62 11.39 15.61
N VAL A 11 12.55 11.58 14.67
CA VAL A 11 12.24 11.66 13.23
C VAL A 11 11.75 10.31 12.71
N MET A 12 12.38 9.21 13.10
CA MET A 12 11.96 7.86 12.70
C MET A 12 10.56 7.52 13.25
N ALA A 13 10.29 7.87 14.51
CA ALA A 13 8.96 7.74 15.11
C ALA A 13 7.93 8.62 14.41
N ALA A 14 8.27 9.86 14.05
CA ALA A 14 7.38 10.73 13.30
C ALA A 14 7.07 10.19 11.90
N VAL A 15 8.05 9.62 11.19
CA VAL A 15 7.85 8.96 9.89
C VAL A 15 6.99 7.70 10.02
N LEU A 16 7.19 6.91 11.08
CA LEU A 16 6.37 5.74 11.38
C LEU A 16 4.92 6.12 11.74
N LEU A 17 4.72 7.20 12.48
CA LEU A 17 3.38 7.72 12.81
C LEU A 17 2.72 8.43 11.63
N PHE A 18 3.49 9.00 10.70
CA PHE A 18 2.94 9.60 9.48
C PHE A 18 2.57 8.55 8.43
N SER A 19 3.27 7.42 8.39
CA SER A 19 2.94 6.29 7.50
C SER A 19 1.67 5.53 7.91
N THR A 20 1.27 5.57 9.20
CA THR A 20 -0.04 5.03 9.62
C THR A 20 -1.21 5.90 9.14
N VAL A 21 -1.02 7.22 8.99
CA VAL A 21 -2.05 8.14 8.45
C VAL A 21 -2.27 7.92 6.95
N LEU A 22 -1.24 7.49 6.22
CA LEU A 22 -1.33 7.16 4.79
C LEU A 22 -1.88 5.75 4.52
N SER A 23 -2.14 4.96 5.57
CA SER A 23 -2.88 3.68 5.46
C SER A 23 -4.40 3.88 5.39
N THR A 24 -4.86 5.12 5.21
CA THR A 24 -6.24 5.44 4.85
C THR A 24 -6.52 4.88 3.45
N THR A 25 -6.99 3.62 3.44
CA THR A 25 -7.92 3.05 2.45
C THR A 25 -7.55 3.35 0.99
N ALA A 26 -6.99 2.39 0.24
CA ALA A 26 -7.86 1.54 -0.57
C ALA A 26 -9.20 2.21 -0.96
N LEU A 27 -9.14 3.32 -1.70
CA LEU A 27 -10.28 3.98 -2.38
C LEU A 27 -10.78 3.12 -3.55
N GLY A 28 -10.89 1.81 -3.34
CA GLY A 28 -11.36 0.82 -4.32
C GLY A 28 -12.24 -0.27 -3.71
N GLN A 29 -12.57 -0.20 -2.41
CA GLN A 29 -13.42 -1.18 -1.75
C GLN A 29 -14.80 -0.61 -1.40
N THR A 30 -15.56 -0.14 -2.39
CA THR A 30 -17.03 -0.26 -2.45
C THR A 30 -17.53 0.48 -3.69
N ARG A 31 -17.82 -0.23 -4.79
CA ARG A 31 -19.13 -0.16 -5.45
C ARG A 31 -19.43 -1.48 -6.15
N SER A 32 -20.70 -1.83 -6.04
CA SER A 32 -21.32 -3.09 -6.41
C SER A 32 -21.19 -3.37 -7.91
N HIS A 33 -21.40 -4.64 -8.26
CA HIS A 33 -21.43 -5.20 -9.61
C HIS A 33 -22.66 -4.73 -10.42
N GLY A 34 -22.96 -3.44 -10.38
CA GLY A 34 -24.14 -2.83 -10.99
C GLY A 34 -24.20 -1.36 -10.58
N ASP A 35 -24.39 -0.52 -11.58
CA ASP A 35 -24.55 0.93 -11.52
C ASP A 35 -23.26 1.78 -11.58
N VAL A 36 -22.96 2.15 -12.83
CA VAL A 36 -22.19 3.31 -13.30
C VAL A 36 -21.97 4.41 -12.25
N ALA A 37 -20.75 4.47 -11.72
CA ALA A 37 -20.18 5.69 -11.15
C ALA A 37 -18.70 5.76 -11.54
N ASN A 38 -18.48 5.84 -12.86
CA ASN A 38 -17.16 5.85 -13.49
C ASN A 38 -16.31 7.01 -12.95
N ALA A 39 -15.17 6.73 -12.33
CA ALA A 39 -14.05 7.64 -12.54
C ALA A 39 -13.86 7.76 -14.08
N PRO A 40 -13.79 8.96 -14.66
CA PRO A 40 -13.51 9.09 -16.08
C PRO A 40 -12.28 8.24 -16.40
N ALA A 41 -12.31 7.43 -17.46
CA ALA A 41 -11.18 6.56 -17.81
C ALA A 41 -9.83 7.32 -17.88
N ILE A 42 -9.89 8.63 -18.15
CA ILE A 42 -8.76 9.55 -18.06
C ILE A 42 -8.18 9.64 -16.63
N ILE A 43 -9.00 9.75 -15.59
CA ILE A 43 -8.59 9.83 -14.19
C ILE A 43 -8.00 8.50 -13.73
N ASP A 44 -8.62 7.38 -14.13
CA ASP A 44 -8.09 6.05 -13.82
C ASP A 44 -6.70 5.85 -14.42
N VAL A 45 -6.51 6.21 -15.68
CA VAL A 45 -5.22 6.06 -16.36
C VAL A 45 -4.17 7.06 -15.87
N MET A 46 -4.54 8.33 -15.68
CA MET A 46 -3.56 9.40 -15.41
C MET A 46 -3.21 9.55 -13.93
N LEU A 47 -4.12 9.20 -13.01
CA LEU A 47 -3.92 9.40 -11.58
C LEU A 47 -3.90 8.08 -10.83
N LEU A 48 -4.93 7.24 -11.03
CA LEU A 48 -5.09 6.05 -10.22
C LEU A 48 -4.06 4.95 -10.56
N ARG A 49 -3.72 4.75 -11.83
CA ARG A 49 -2.67 3.79 -12.24
C ARG A 49 -1.26 4.17 -11.76
N PRO A 50 -0.77 5.41 -11.93
CA PRO A 50 0.50 5.81 -11.34
C PRO A 50 0.50 5.71 -9.81
N ALA A 51 -0.60 6.10 -9.16
CA ALA A 51 -0.73 5.93 -7.71
C ALA A 51 -0.69 4.45 -7.30
N GLY A 52 -1.35 3.57 -8.05
CA GLY A 52 -1.30 2.12 -7.87
C GLY A 52 0.12 1.57 -8.02
N PHE A 53 0.88 2.05 -9.00
CA PHE A 53 2.28 1.67 -9.18
C PHE A 53 3.17 2.13 -8.01
N VAL A 54 3.01 3.38 -7.55
CA VAL A 54 3.70 3.87 -6.35
C VAL A 54 3.35 3.01 -5.13
N SER A 55 2.06 2.66 -4.98
CA SER A 55 1.60 1.80 -3.89
C SER A 55 2.22 0.40 -3.93
N LEU A 56 2.43 -0.16 -5.14
CA LEU A 56 3.12 -1.44 -5.33
C LEU A 56 4.59 -1.34 -4.92
N VAL A 57 5.29 -0.29 -5.33
CA VAL A 57 6.72 -0.09 -5.01
C VAL A 57 6.89 0.06 -3.48
N ILE A 58 6.07 0.90 -2.86
CA ILE A 58 6.11 1.13 -1.41
C ILE A 58 5.71 -0.14 -0.66
N GLY A 59 4.62 -0.80 -1.06
CA GLY A 59 4.16 -2.04 -0.44
C GLY A 59 5.19 -3.16 -0.51
N THR A 60 5.85 -3.30 -1.66
CA THR A 60 6.93 -4.28 -1.84
C THR A 60 8.15 -3.94 -0.96
N ALA A 61 8.56 -2.67 -0.90
CA ALA A 61 9.67 -2.25 -0.03
C ALA A 61 9.36 -2.50 1.46
N LEU A 62 8.15 -2.17 1.90
CA LEU A 62 7.70 -2.46 3.26
C LEU A 62 7.65 -3.95 3.54
N PHE A 63 7.16 -4.76 2.59
CA PHE A 63 7.15 -6.21 2.74
C PHE A 63 8.57 -6.77 2.88
N ILE A 64 9.53 -6.33 2.06
CA ILE A 64 10.93 -6.77 2.17
C ILE A 64 11.52 -6.41 3.54
N GLY A 65 11.25 -5.20 4.05
CA GLY A 65 11.73 -4.77 5.36
C GLY A 65 11.10 -5.53 6.53
N LEU A 66 9.80 -5.85 6.44
CA LEU A 66 9.05 -6.56 7.49
C LEU A 66 9.16 -8.08 7.38
N ALA A 67 9.44 -8.62 6.19
CA ALA A 67 9.56 -10.06 5.93
C ALA A 67 10.46 -10.80 6.92
N PRO A 68 11.70 -10.35 7.24
CA PRO A 68 12.53 -11.06 8.22
C PRO A 68 11.89 -11.08 9.62
N ILE A 69 11.22 -9.99 10.03
CA ILE A 69 10.54 -9.91 11.33
C ILE A 69 9.34 -10.87 11.36
N ILE A 70 8.53 -10.88 10.30
CA ILE A 70 7.36 -11.76 10.17
C ILE A 70 7.80 -13.22 10.14
N LEU A 71 8.89 -13.53 9.44
CA LEU A 71 9.41 -14.88 9.36
C LEU A 71 9.89 -15.40 10.72
N ILE A 72 10.48 -14.54 11.55
CA ILE A 72 10.93 -14.90 12.91
C ILE A 72 9.74 -15.02 13.88
N THR A 73 8.77 -14.10 13.80
CA THR A 73 7.68 -14.00 14.79
C THR A 73 6.47 -14.87 14.46
N ARG A 74 6.07 -14.91 13.18
CA ARG A 74 4.85 -15.55 12.67
C ARG A 74 5.04 -16.08 11.24
N PRO A 75 5.89 -17.10 11.04
CA PRO A 75 6.24 -17.60 9.70
C PRO A 75 5.04 -18.12 8.90
N HIS A 76 4.01 -18.63 9.58
CA HIS A 76 2.80 -19.16 8.92
C HIS A 76 1.87 -18.08 8.38
N GLU A 77 2.00 -16.83 8.83
CA GLU A 77 1.12 -15.72 8.42
C GLU A 77 1.70 -14.86 7.29
N ILE A 78 2.94 -15.12 6.83
CA ILE A 78 3.65 -14.29 5.83
C ILE A 78 2.89 -14.10 4.51
N GLY A 79 2.02 -15.06 4.16
CA GLY A 79 1.19 -14.98 2.96
C GLY A 79 0.16 -13.85 3.02
N THR A 80 -0.33 -13.46 4.19
CA THR A 80 -1.33 -12.40 4.37
C THR A 80 -0.78 -11.01 4.02
N PRO A 81 0.33 -10.54 4.61
CA PRO A 81 0.93 -9.25 4.25
C PRO A 81 1.46 -9.25 2.82
N PHE A 82 2.00 -10.37 2.31
CA PHE A 82 2.39 -10.47 0.90
C PHE A 82 1.21 -10.23 -0.06
N LYS A 83 0.06 -10.88 0.21
CA LYS A 83 -1.16 -10.69 -0.59
C LYS A 83 -1.63 -9.24 -0.57
N GLN A 84 -1.56 -8.58 0.58
CA GLN A 84 -2.05 -7.20 0.73
C GLN A 84 -1.10 -6.16 0.13
N LEU A 85 0.20 -6.31 0.34
CA LEU A 85 1.20 -5.30 -0.02
C LEU A 85 1.74 -5.45 -1.44
N VAL A 86 1.68 -6.65 -2.03
CA VAL A 86 2.27 -6.94 -3.35
C VAL A 86 1.20 -7.40 -4.34
N VAL A 87 0.42 -8.42 -3.99
CA VAL A 87 -0.50 -9.06 -4.94
C VAL A 87 -1.68 -8.16 -5.29
N ARG A 88 -2.33 -7.53 -4.31
CA ARG A 88 -3.48 -6.64 -4.56
C ARG A 88 -3.09 -5.41 -5.40
N PRO A 89 -2.01 -4.66 -5.07
CA PRO A 89 -1.57 -3.55 -5.92
C PRO A 89 -1.17 -3.99 -7.34
N GLY A 90 -0.53 -5.16 -7.49
CA GLY A 90 -0.21 -5.70 -8.80
C GLY A 90 -1.45 -6.04 -9.62
N LYS A 91 -2.43 -6.70 -9.00
CA LYS A 91 -3.69 -7.03 -9.65
C LYS A 91 -4.43 -5.76 -10.13
N TYR A 92 -4.42 -4.71 -9.33
CA TYR A 92 -5.01 -3.43 -9.66
C TYR A 92 -4.42 -2.80 -10.94
N ILE A 93 -3.09 -2.88 -11.12
CA ILE A 93 -2.42 -2.30 -12.29
C ILE A 93 -2.64 -3.14 -13.55
N TRP A 94 -2.54 -4.47 -13.45
CA TRP A 94 -2.43 -5.36 -14.62
C TRP A 94 -3.68 -6.18 -14.95
N VAL A 95 -4.60 -6.39 -14.01
CA VAL A 95 -5.72 -7.32 -14.17
C VAL A 95 -7.06 -6.62 -14.09
N ASP A 96 -7.19 -5.57 -13.26
CA ASP A 96 -8.47 -4.89 -13.10
C ASP A 96 -8.81 -4.01 -14.33
N PRO A 97 -10.08 -4.04 -14.78
CA PRO A 97 -10.51 -3.33 -15.98
C PRO A 97 -10.50 -1.81 -15.76
N LEU A 98 -10.12 -1.09 -16.82
CA LEU A 98 -10.11 0.37 -16.86
C LEU A 98 -11.48 0.96 -16.52
N GLY A 99 -11.53 1.88 -15.56
CA GLY A 99 -12.77 2.56 -15.15
C GLY A 99 -13.76 1.68 -14.38
N GLY A 100 -13.36 0.49 -13.90
CA GLY A 100 -14.16 -0.38 -13.05
C GLY A 100 -14.21 0.01 -11.57
N HIS A 101 -13.75 1.22 -11.23
CA HIS A 101 -13.54 1.69 -9.86
C HIS A 101 -14.15 3.08 -9.64
#